data_AF-A0A560MBM1-F1
#
_entry.id   AF-A0A560MBM1-F1
#
_cell.length_a   1.000
_cell.length_b   1.000
_cell.length_c   1.000
_cell.angle_alpha   90.00
_cell.angle_beta   90.00
_cell.angle_gamma   90.00
#
_symmetry.space_group_name_H-M   'P 1'
#
loop_
_entity.id
_entity.type
_entity.pdbx_description
1 polymer ?
#
loop_
_entity_poly.entity_id
_entity_poly.type
_entity_poly.pdbx_seq_one_letter_code
_entity_poly.pdbx_strand_id
1 'polypeptide(L)'
;MSYVDGFILAVPKDKIEAYKAQARRAGDVWREHGALSYVEAIGDDVPYGELTSFPRAVQAKEDEVVVFSWITYESRESRDTVLAKVMADPRLKDDMQNMPFDGKRLIYGGFNIIISL
;
A
#
# COMPACT_ATOMS: atom_id res chain seq x y z
N MET A 1 7.04 -6.21 -19.14
CA MET A 1 5.57 -6.26 -19.07
C MET A 1 5.20 -5.72 -17.70
N SER A 2 4.51 -4.59 -17.64
CA SER A 2 4.29 -3.88 -16.38
C SER A 2 3.61 -4.75 -15.32
N TYR A 3 4.14 -4.71 -14.11
CA TYR A 3 3.68 -5.47 -12.95
C TYR A 3 3.25 -4.50 -11.85
N VAL A 4 2.28 -4.89 -11.02
CA VAL A 4 1.77 -4.04 -9.94
C VAL A 4 1.63 -4.85 -8.66
N ASP A 5 2.11 -4.32 -7.55
CA ASP A 5 1.64 -4.74 -6.22
C ASP A 5 0.51 -3.80 -5.80
N GLY A 6 -0.65 -4.37 -5.46
CA GLY A 6 -1.81 -3.63 -4.97
C GLY A 6 -2.06 -3.92 -3.49
N PHE A 7 -2.50 -2.90 -2.77
CA PHE A 7 -2.72 -2.94 -1.32
C PHE A 7 -4.05 -2.26 -0.97
N ILE A 8 -4.74 -2.83 0.02
CA ILE A 8 -5.87 -2.17 0.68
C ILE A 8 -5.65 -2.35 2.19
N LEU A 9 -5.75 -1.26 2.94
CA LEU A 9 -5.62 -1.26 4.39
C LEU A 9 -6.62 -0.29 5.05
N ALA A 10 -6.81 -0.43 6.35
CA ALA A 10 -7.63 0.47 7.17
C ALA A 10 -6.74 1.26 8.13
N VAL A 11 -6.77 2.58 8.04
CA VAL A 11 -5.98 3.50 8.87
C VAL A 11 -6.92 4.22 9.84
N PRO A 12 -6.63 4.26 11.16
CA PRO A 12 -7.35 5.10 12.10
C PRO A 12 -7.33 6.58 11.66
N LYS A 13 -8.49 7.24 11.72
CA LYS A 13 -8.65 8.63 11.25
C LYS A 13 -7.71 9.60 11.96
N ASP A 14 -7.41 9.36 13.23
CA ASP A 14 -6.48 10.15 14.06
C ASP A 14 -5.00 9.88 13.73
N LYS A 15 -4.69 8.87 12.90
CA LYS A 15 -3.33 8.49 12.50
C LYS A 15 -2.97 8.83 11.06
N ILE A 16 -3.84 9.52 10.32
CA ILE A 16 -3.63 9.79 8.89
C ILE A 16 -2.36 10.57 8.59
N GLU A 17 -2.01 11.56 9.41
CA GLU A 17 -0.76 12.32 9.20
C GLU A 17 0.48 11.47 9.50
N ALA A 18 0.43 10.59 10.50
CA ALA A 18 1.49 9.63 10.77
C ALA A 18 1.65 8.63 9.60
N TYR A 19 0.53 8.12 9.07
CA TYR A 19 0.51 7.27 7.89
C TYR A 19 1.12 7.96 6.67
N LYS A 20 0.71 9.20 6.36
CA LYS A 20 1.28 9.97 5.25
C LYS A 20 2.79 10.16 5.39
N ALA A 21 3.28 10.45 6.60
CA ALA A 21 4.71 10.63 6.84
C ALA A 21 5.49 9.32 6.59
N GLN A 22 4.98 8.18 7.07
CA GLN A 22 5.55 6.88 6.79
C GLN A 22 5.50 6.53 5.29
N ALA A 23 4.34 6.73 4.65
CA ALA A 23 4.15 6.39 3.25
C ALA A 23 5.04 7.23 2.32
N ARG A 24 5.36 8.48 2.67
CA ARG A 24 6.34 9.29 1.94
C ARG A 24 7.74 8.70 2.02
N ARG A 25 8.20 8.33 3.22
CA ARG A 25 9.52 7.68 3.41
C ARG A 25 9.59 6.35 2.66
N ALA A 26 8.54 5.52 2.77
CA ALA A 26 8.43 4.28 2.01
C ALA A 26 8.48 4.57 0.50
N GLY A 27 7.67 5.50 0.01
CA GLY A 27 7.66 5.90 -1.39
C GLY A 27 9.03 6.31 -1.92
N ASP A 28 9.77 7.14 -1.18
CA ASP A 28 11.13 7.54 -1.55
C ASP A 28 12.06 6.32 -1.68
N VAL A 29 12.04 5.42 -0.69
CA VAL A 29 12.86 4.19 -0.69
C VAL A 29 12.50 3.27 -1.85
N TRP A 30 11.20 3.03 -2.10
CA TRP A 30 10.76 2.19 -3.21
C TRP A 30 11.17 2.76 -4.57
N ARG A 31 11.03 4.09 -4.73
CA ARG A 31 11.41 4.80 -5.96
C ARG A 31 12.90 4.74 -6.20
N GLU A 32 13.72 4.95 -5.18
CA GLU A 32 15.17 4.82 -5.26
C GLU A 32 15.62 3.41 -5.65
N HIS A 33 14.90 2.37 -5.21
CA HIS A 33 15.25 0.98 -5.52
C HIS A 33 14.72 0.46 -6.85
N GLY A 34 13.90 1.24 -7.57
CA GLY A 34 13.49 0.96 -8.94
C GLY A 34 11.98 0.81 -9.19
N ALA A 35 11.12 1.11 -8.20
CA ALA A 35 9.69 1.19 -8.45
C ALA A 35 9.37 2.30 -9.46
N LEU A 36 8.47 2.07 -10.40
CA LEU A 36 8.07 3.02 -11.45
C LEU A 36 7.02 4.04 -10.97
N SER A 37 6.20 3.67 -10.00
CA SER A 37 5.30 4.58 -9.30
C SER A 37 5.02 4.05 -7.90
N TYR A 38 4.66 4.95 -6.99
CA TYR A 38 4.21 4.66 -5.64
C TYR A 38 3.02 5.58 -5.35
N VAL A 39 1.84 5.03 -5.12
CA VAL A 39 0.61 5.81 -4.97
C VAL A 39 -0.18 5.36 -3.76
N GLU A 40 -0.66 6.34 -3.00
CA GLU A 40 -1.48 6.18 -1.80
C GLU A 40 -2.74 7.02 -1.95
N ALA A 41 -3.91 6.39 -1.96
CA ALA A 41 -5.21 7.07 -2.11
C ALA A 41 -6.10 6.81 -0.89
N ILE A 42 -6.46 7.87 -0.19
CA ILE A 42 -7.43 7.83 0.92
C ILE A 42 -8.86 7.70 0.37
N GLY A 43 -9.69 6.89 1.02
CA GLY A 43 -11.09 6.77 0.69
C GLY A 43 -11.85 8.08 0.90
N ASP A 44 -12.50 8.56 -0.14
CA ASP A 44 -13.35 9.77 -0.14
C ASP A 44 -14.83 9.37 -0.30
N ASP A 45 -15.17 8.72 -1.42
CA ASP A 45 -16.48 8.11 -1.68
C ASP A 45 -16.36 6.58 -1.76
N VAL A 46 -16.45 5.93 -0.60
CA VAL A 46 -16.26 4.47 -0.46
C VAL A 46 -17.51 3.83 0.13
N PRO A 47 -18.46 3.37 -0.70
CA PRO A 47 -19.74 2.87 -0.24
C PRO A 47 -19.63 1.54 0.50
N TYR A 48 -20.53 1.34 1.47
CA TYR A 48 -20.65 0.09 2.20
C TYR A 48 -21.67 -0.82 1.52
N GLY A 49 -21.19 -1.78 0.72
CA GLY A 49 -22.02 -2.75 0.03
C GLY A 49 -22.65 -3.81 0.95
N GLU A 50 -23.61 -4.58 0.44
CA GLU A 50 -24.31 -5.63 1.18
C GLU A 50 -23.44 -6.89 1.38
N LEU A 51 -22.82 -7.38 0.31
CA LEU A 51 -21.99 -8.59 0.33
C LEU A 51 -20.50 -8.27 0.50
N THR A 52 -19.99 -7.34 -0.31
CA THR A 52 -18.58 -6.94 -0.32
C THR A 52 -18.45 -5.44 -0.52
N SER A 53 -17.33 -4.90 -0.04
CA SER A 53 -16.93 -3.50 -0.22
C SER A 53 -15.48 -3.35 0.21
N PHE A 54 -14.84 -2.23 -0.15
CA PHE A 54 -13.50 -1.92 0.33
C PHE A 54 -13.38 -1.95 1.87
N PRO A 55 -14.28 -1.30 2.65
CA PRO A 55 -14.23 -1.37 4.11
C PRO A 55 -14.41 -2.79 4.63
N ARG A 56 -15.28 -3.60 4.01
CA ARG A 56 -15.44 -5.02 4.39
C ARG A 56 -14.20 -5.86 4.11
N ALA A 57 -13.50 -5.59 2.99
CA ALA A 57 -12.33 -6.35 2.57
C ALA A 57 -11.18 -6.31 3.60
N VAL A 58 -11.05 -5.18 4.31
CA VAL A 58 -10.05 -4.98 5.37
C VAL A 58 -10.67 -4.94 6.77
N GLN A 59 -11.95 -5.32 6.89
CA GLN A 59 -12.70 -5.27 8.16
C GLN A 59 -12.51 -3.93 8.90
N ALA A 60 -12.65 -2.82 8.16
CA ALA A 60 -12.47 -1.47 8.69
C ALA A 60 -13.48 -1.18 9.80
N LYS A 61 -13.01 -0.54 10.87
CA LYS A 61 -13.84 -0.02 11.95
C LYS A 61 -14.39 1.36 11.61
N GLU A 62 -15.38 1.82 12.37
CA GLU A 62 -16.03 3.14 12.15
C GLU A 62 -15.07 4.32 12.28
N ASP A 63 -14.03 4.18 13.11
CA ASP A 63 -12.98 5.17 13.35
C ASP A 63 -11.81 5.08 12.35
N GLU A 64 -11.91 4.20 11.36
CA GLU A 64 -10.89 3.99 10.34
C GLU A 64 -11.36 4.47 8.97
N VAL A 65 -10.40 4.70 8.08
CA VAL A 65 -10.62 5.01 6.67
C VAL A 65 -9.81 4.04 5.82
N VAL A 66 -10.38 3.63 4.69
CA VAL A 66 -9.67 2.77 3.73
C VAL A 66 -8.59 3.58 3.04
N VAL A 67 -7.42 2.98 2.86
CA VAL A 67 -6.42 3.41 1.88
C VAL A 67 -6.30 2.34 0.81
N PHE A 68 -6.40 2.76 -0.44
CA PHE A 68 -6.08 1.97 -1.62
C PHE A 68 -4.76 2.46 -2.20
N SER A 69 -3.79 1.55 -2.34
CA SER A 69 -2.45 1.91 -2.78
C SER A 69 -1.86 0.88 -3.69
N TRP A 70 -0.88 1.32 -4.49
CA TRP A 70 -0.20 0.45 -5.43
C TRP A 70 1.19 0.94 -5.79
N ILE A 71 2.01 0.00 -6.23
CA ILE A 71 3.38 0.22 -6.67
C ILE A 71 3.56 -0.49 -8.01
N THR A 72 4.06 0.23 -9.02
CA THR A 72 4.28 -0.34 -10.35
C THR A 72 5.75 -0.65 -10.60
N TYR A 73 6.00 -1.68 -11.42
CA TYR A 73 7.33 -2.19 -11.76
C TYR A 73 7.38 -2.62 -13.24
N GLU A 74 8.59 -2.75 -13.78
CA GLU A 74 8.80 -3.15 -15.19
C GLU A 74 8.40 -4.60 -15.49
N SER A 75 8.52 -5.46 -14.48
CA SER A 75 8.18 -6.89 -14.50
C SER A 75 8.11 -7.45 -13.07
N ARG A 76 7.70 -8.71 -12.92
CA ARG A 76 7.73 -9.41 -11.62
C ARG A 76 9.15 -9.58 -11.10
N GLU A 77 10.12 -9.88 -11.97
CA GLU A 77 11.53 -10.03 -11.60
C GLU A 77 12.12 -8.71 -11.10
N SER A 78 11.76 -7.60 -11.76
CA SER A 78 12.10 -6.26 -11.30
C SER A 78 11.49 -5.99 -9.92
N ARG A 79 10.18 -6.26 -9.76
CA ARG A 79 9.48 -6.15 -8.47
C ARG A 79 10.16 -6.94 -7.35
N ASP A 80 10.51 -8.20 -7.59
CA ASP A 80 11.14 -9.06 -6.59
C ASP A 80 12.52 -8.50 -6.18
N THR A 81 13.27 -7.95 -7.14
CA THR A 81 14.56 -7.29 -6.88
C THR A 81 14.39 -6.01 -6.06
N VAL A 82 13.41 -5.16 -6.40
CA VAL A 82 13.11 -3.93 -5.66
C VAL A 82 12.69 -4.27 -4.24
N LEU A 83 11.74 -5.19 -4.07
CA LEU A 83 11.21 -5.58 -2.78
C LEU A 83 12.31 -6.13 -1.86
N ALA A 84 13.23 -6.96 -2.37
CA ALA A 84 14.35 -7.46 -1.59
C ALA A 84 15.24 -6.33 -1.03
N LYS A 85 15.51 -5.30 -1.84
CA LYS A 85 16.31 -4.13 -1.41
C LYS A 85 15.57 -3.28 -0.39
N VAL A 86 14.28 -3.02 -0.63
CA VAL A 86 13.41 -2.26 0.26
C VAL A 86 13.35 -2.92 1.65
N MET A 87 13.14 -4.24 1.71
CA MET A 87 13.05 -4.98 2.97
C MET A 87 14.38 -5.01 3.74
N ALA A 88 15.50 -4.84 3.03
CA ALA A 88 16.83 -4.72 3.63
C ALA A 88 17.18 -3.27 4.03
N ASP A 89 16.40 -2.28 3.59
CA ASP A 89 16.73 -0.87 3.77
C ASP A 89 16.55 -0.44 5.24
N PRO A 90 17.61 0.04 5.90
CA PRO A 90 17.54 0.40 7.31
C PRO A 90 16.56 1.56 7.59
N ARG A 91 16.25 2.39 6.59
CA ARG A 91 15.34 3.54 6.76
C ARG A 91 13.91 3.12 7.07
N LEU A 92 13.52 1.88 6.74
CA LEU A 92 12.15 1.38 6.93
C LEU A 92 11.98 0.45 8.14
N LYS A 93 13.06 0.12 8.85
CA LYS A 93 12.99 -0.83 9.97
C LYS A 93 12.03 -0.40 11.07
N ASP A 94 12.06 0.89 11.42
CA ASP A 94 11.18 1.46 12.45
C ASP A 94 9.73 1.50 11.96
N ASP A 95 9.52 1.94 10.71
CA ASP A 95 8.22 2.04 10.06
C ASP A 95 7.50 0.68 9.97
N MET A 96 8.24 -0.41 9.76
CA MET A 96 7.69 -1.77 9.75
C MET A 96 7.28 -2.27 11.15
N GLN A 97 7.92 -1.78 12.20
CA GLN A 97 7.60 -2.18 13.58
C GLN A 97 6.47 -1.33 14.17
N ASN A 98 6.40 -0.06 13.77
CA ASN A 98 5.52 0.95 14.32
C ASN A 98 4.48 1.41 13.29
N MET A 99 3.80 0.45 12.65
CA MET A 99 2.75 0.76 11.69
C MET A 99 1.57 1.50 12.37
N PRO A 100 1.12 2.64 11.83
CA PRO A 100 -0.01 3.43 12.32
C PRO A 100 -1.36 2.81 11.92
N PHE A 101 -1.37 1.54 11.56
CA PHE A 101 -2.53 0.76 11.17
C PHE A 101 -2.32 -0.72 11.55
N ASP A 102 -3.38 -1.51 11.52
CA ASP A 102 -3.31 -2.94 11.83
C ASP A 102 -2.85 -3.76 10.60
N GLY A 103 -1.56 -4.10 10.58
CA GLY A 103 -0.97 -4.90 9.50
C GLY A 103 -1.56 -6.30 9.32
N LYS A 104 -2.35 -6.83 10.27
CA LYS A 104 -3.01 -8.14 10.11
C LYS A 104 -4.21 -8.10 9.16
N ARG A 105 -4.81 -6.92 8.98
CA ARG A 105 -5.96 -6.69 8.10
C ARG A 105 -5.58 -6.12 6.73
N LEU A 106 -4.30 -5.79 6.54
CA LEU A 106 -3.74 -5.44 5.24
C LEU A 106 -3.95 -6.59 4.25
N ILE A 107 -4.57 -6.30 3.12
CA ILE A 107 -4.61 -7.22 1.98
C ILE A 107 -3.65 -6.72 0.90
N TYR A 108 -2.90 -7.64 0.32
CA TYR A 108 -1.91 -7.32 -0.72
C TYR A 108 -1.81 -8.43 -1.76
N GLY A 109 -1.37 -8.08 -2.97
CA GLY A 109 -1.15 -9.04 -4.04
C GLY A 109 -0.40 -8.45 -5.22
N GLY A 110 0.28 -9.31 -5.98
CA GLY A 110 0.99 -8.94 -7.20
C GLY A 110 0.20 -9.35 -8.45
N PHE A 111 0.12 -8.47 -9.45
CA PHE A 111 -0.72 -8.63 -10.63
C PHE A 111 0.02 -8.24 -11.92
N ASN A 112 -0.28 -8.94 -13.02
CA ASN A 112 0.13 -8.51 -14.35
C ASN A 112 -0.87 -7.48 -14.89
N ILE A 113 -0.37 -6.39 -15.48
CA ILE A 113 -1.23 -5.41 -16.13
C ILE A 113 -1.63 -5.95 -17.50
N ILE A 114 -2.93 -6.19 -17.69
CA ILE A 114 -3.49 -6.69 -18.95
C ILE A 114 -3.97 -5.56 -19.88
N ILE A 115 -4.31 -4.39 -19.34
CA ILE A 115 -4.78 -3.21 -20.06
C ILE A 115 -4.27 -1.95 -19.34
N SER A 116 -3.69 -1.02 -20.09
CA SER A 116 -3.33 0.35 -19.68
C SER A 116 -3.39 1.24 -20.91
N LEU A 117 -3.92 2.47 -20.78
CA LEU A 117 -4.10 3.43 -21.88
C LEU A 117 -3.12 4.60 -21.75
#